data_AF-A0A3P7K3Q6-F1
#
_entry.id   AF-A0A3P7K3Q6-F1
#
_cell.length_a   1.000
_cell.length_b   1.000
_cell.length_c   1.000
_cell.angle_alpha   90.00
_cell.angle_beta   90.00
_cell.angle_gamma   90.00
#
_symmetry.space_group_name_H-M   'P 1'
#
loop_
_entity.id
_entity.type
_entity.pdbx_description
1 polymer ?
#
loop_
_entity_poly.entity_id
_entity_poly.type
_entity_poly.pdbx_seq_one_letter_code
_entity_poly.pdbx_strand_id
1 'polypeptide(L)'
;MENFSSNEVMNDEEEKGSSDEIELLLKCMDKLKETKLNIDVKQANEHEMQKDFLEVHNDYDETAKTSLSENGMRNNCVGKNLVRNCCATSALYTFNNCFGYVDFVQCSHDGFARTHKIHEFSWDDQGYSCVDELYNEMADILDKKMTLVQNLTYSTMGAYSDVDTSKYRNAIWMYIQSLY
;
A
#
# COMPACT_ATOMS: atom_id res chain seq x y z
N MET A 1 -43.39 20.60 -31.83
CA MET A 1 -43.26 19.48 -30.88
C MET A 1 -41.79 19.25 -30.68
N GLU A 2 -41.35 19.62 -29.48
CA GLU A 2 -40.00 19.55 -28.95
C GLU A 2 -39.53 18.10 -28.77
N ASN A 3 -38.22 17.86 -28.89
CA ASN A 3 -37.32 17.46 -27.79
C ASN A 3 -35.96 17.08 -28.41
N PHE A 4 -34.98 17.98 -28.38
CA PHE A 4 -33.99 18.20 -27.30
C PHE A 4 -32.99 17.05 -27.11
N SER A 5 -31.85 17.27 -27.76
CA SER A 5 -30.50 16.90 -27.32
C SER A 5 -30.28 17.31 -25.86
N SER A 6 -29.86 16.37 -25.03
CA SER A 6 -29.16 16.59 -23.75
C SER A 6 -28.63 15.24 -23.26
N ASN A 7 -27.35 14.96 -23.49
CA ASN A 7 -26.62 13.88 -22.81
C ASN A 7 -25.09 14.07 -23.00
N GLU A 8 -24.57 15.27 -22.73
CA GLU A 8 -23.12 15.53 -22.89
C GLU A 8 -22.49 16.47 -21.85
N VAL A 9 -23.15 16.74 -20.71
CA VAL A 9 -22.67 17.78 -19.75
C VAL A 9 -22.39 17.23 -18.33
N MET A 10 -22.27 15.91 -18.12
CA MET A 10 -21.98 15.36 -16.78
C MET A 10 -20.63 14.65 -16.62
N ASN A 11 -19.75 14.61 -17.62
CA ASN A 11 -18.45 13.96 -17.48
C ASN A 11 -17.28 14.93 -17.22
N ASP A 12 -17.44 16.22 -17.53
CA ASP A 12 -16.32 17.18 -17.50
C ASP A 12 -15.91 17.64 -16.09
N GLU A 13 -16.82 17.56 -15.10
CA GLU A 13 -16.52 18.02 -13.73
C GLU A 13 -15.76 16.97 -12.89
N GLU A 14 -16.02 15.68 -13.09
CA GLU A 14 -15.28 14.59 -12.40
C GLU A 14 -13.87 14.40 -12.96
N GLU A 15 -13.68 14.50 -14.29
CA GLU A 15 -12.35 14.40 -14.92
C GLU A 15 -11.43 15.55 -14.47
N LYS A 16 -11.98 16.76 -14.31
CA LYS A 16 -11.22 17.93 -13.91
C LYS A 16 -10.71 17.82 -12.47
N GLY A 17 -11.53 17.32 -11.55
CA GLY A 17 -11.12 17.08 -10.17
C GLY A 17 -9.99 16.05 -10.05
N SER A 18 -10.07 14.97 -10.83
CA SER A 18 -9.01 13.95 -10.89
C SER A 18 -7.71 14.50 -11.49
N SER A 19 -7.81 15.36 -12.51
CA SER A 19 -6.64 16.00 -13.11
C SER A 19 -5.89 16.89 -12.10
N ASP A 20 -6.62 17.71 -11.34
CA ASP A 20 -6.02 18.63 -10.35
C ASP A 20 -5.28 17.86 -9.23
N GLU A 21 -5.82 16.73 -8.77
CA GLU A 21 -5.18 15.87 -7.77
C GLU A 21 -3.89 15.21 -8.30
N ILE A 22 -3.89 14.77 -9.56
CA ILE A 22 -2.71 14.20 -10.20
C ILE A 22 -1.61 15.26 -10.33
N GLU A 23 -1.94 16.51 -10.69
CA GLU A 23 -0.97 17.61 -10.74
C GLU A 23 -0.34 17.90 -9.37
N LEU A 24 -1.13 17.86 -8.30
CA LEU A 24 -0.63 18.02 -6.93
C LEU A 24 0.35 16.90 -6.56
N LEU A 25 0.03 15.65 -6.92
CA LEU A 25 0.90 14.50 -6.71
C LEU A 25 2.21 14.63 -7.50
N LEU A 26 2.15 15.01 -8.78
CA LEU A 26 3.34 15.22 -9.62
C LEU A 26 4.26 16.30 -9.01
N LYS A 27 3.68 17.43 -8.60
CA LYS A 27 4.42 18.51 -7.92
C LYS A 27 5.03 18.03 -6.60
N CYS A 28 4.36 17.17 -5.86
CA CYS A 28 4.89 16.56 -4.64
C CYS A 28 6.09 15.65 -4.95
N MET A 29 5.98 14.79 -5.97
CA MET A 29 7.06 13.90 -6.39
C MET A 29 8.30 14.68 -6.82
N ASP A 30 8.15 15.80 -7.51
CA ASP A 30 9.29 16.62 -7.95
C ASP A 30 9.99 17.31 -6.78
N LYS A 31 9.24 17.84 -5.81
CA LYS A 31 9.82 18.35 -4.55
C LYS A 31 10.64 17.27 -3.82
N LEU A 32 10.17 16.02 -3.79
CA LEU A 32 10.88 14.90 -3.16
C LEU A 32 12.15 14.48 -3.92
N LYS A 33 12.26 14.80 -5.21
CA LYS A 33 13.50 14.62 -5.98
C LYS A 33 14.51 15.71 -5.62
N GLU A 34 14.05 16.96 -5.55
CA GLU A 34 14.88 18.12 -5.22
C GLU A 34 15.43 18.06 -3.79
N THR A 35 14.64 17.60 -2.81
CA THR A 35 15.12 17.45 -1.43
C THR A 35 16.27 16.45 -1.32
N LYS A 36 16.27 15.36 -2.11
CA LYS A 36 17.35 14.37 -2.09
C LYS A 36 18.68 14.89 -2.68
N LEU A 37 18.65 15.95 -3.50
CA LEU A 37 19.86 16.62 -4.01
C LEU A 37 20.47 17.60 -2.99
N ASN A 38 19.69 18.06 -2.01
CA ASN A 38 20.11 19.02 -0.98
C ASN A 38 20.40 18.38 0.39
N ILE A 39 20.31 17.05 0.51
CA ILE A 39 20.62 16.33 1.74
C ILE A 39 22.02 15.73 1.60
N ASP A 40 23.03 16.56 1.92
CA ASP A 40 24.07 16.07 2.82
C ASP A 40 23.36 15.66 4.10
N VAL A 41 23.56 14.39 4.48
CA VAL A 41 22.90 13.65 5.56
C VAL A 41 22.74 14.48 6.85
N LYS A 42 21.66 15.25 6.97
CA LYS A 42 21.02 15.45 8.27
C LYS A 42 20.27 14.16 8.52
N GLN A 43 20.90 13.22 9.21
CA GLN A 43 20.20 12.10 9.83
C GLN A 43 19.03 12.70 10.61
N ALA A 44 17.81 12.57 10.08
CA ALA A 44 16.63 12.65 10.89
C ALA A 44 16.84 11.67 12.06
N ASN A 45 16.49 12.10 13.27
CA ASN A 45 16.68 11.27 14.46
C ASN A 45 15.95 9.93 14.21
N GLU A 46 16.63 8.79 14.29
CA GLU A 46 16.07 7.47 14.01
C GLU A 46 14.75 7.23 14.76
N HIS A 47 14.67 7.78 15.97
CA HIS A 47 13.49 7.76 16.82
C HIS A 47 12.30 8.54 16.24
N GLU A 48 12.54 9.65 15.55
CA GLU A 48 11.50 10.45 14.89
C GLU A 48 10.96 9.69 13.68
N MET A 49 11.83 9.10 12.86
CA MET A 49 11.39 8.25 11.73
C MET A 49 10.61 7.02 12.19
N GLN A 50 11.00 6.42 13.31
CA GLN A 50 10.26 5.29 13.89
C GLN A 50 8.89 5.71 14.41
N LYS A 51 8.76 6.93 14.95
CA LYS A 51 7.47 7.50 15.35
C LYS A 51 6.57 7.69 14.14
N ASP A 52 7.09 8.31 13.09
CA ASP A 52 6.34 8.56 11.85
C ASP A 52 5.87 7.24 11.21
N PHE A 53 6.72 6.20 11.22
CA PHE A 53 6.35 4.85 10.76
C PHE A 53 5.15 4.28 11.51
N LEU A 54 5.08 4.45 12.83
CA LEU A 54 3.95 3.98 13.64
C LEU A 54 2.68 4.82 13.43
N GLU A 55 2.82 6.11 13.09
CA GLU A 55 1.70 7.03 12.88
C GLU A 55 0.99 6.81 11.54
N VAL A 56 1.71 6.41 10.47
CA VAL A 56 1.16 6.12 9.12
C VAL A 56 -0.05 5.19 9.15
N HIS A 57 -0.15 4.33 10.15
CA HIS A 57 -1.18 3.30 10.26
C HIS A 57 -2.41 3.72 11.11
N ASN A 58 -2.42 4.90 11.75
CA ASN A 58 -3.54 5.34 12.59
C ASN A 58 -4.71 5.99 11.83
N ASP A 59 -4.51 6.40 10.57
CA ASP A 59 -5.46 7.26 9.84
C ASP A 59 -6.65 6.51 9.20
N TYR A 60 -6.68 5.18 9.29
CA TYR A 60 -7.70 4.37 8.60
C TYR A 60 -9.08 4.32 9.31
N ASP A 61 -9.22 4.86 10.52
CA ASP A 61 -10.42 4.65 11.36
C ASP A 61 -11.41 5.85 11.45
N GLU A 62 -11.13 6.97 10.75
CA GLU A 62 -12.03 8.14 10.72
C GLU A 62 -12.84 8.27 9.42
N THR A 63 -12.30 7.87 8.27
CA THR A 63 -12.92 8.11 6.95
C THR A 63 -14.05 7.13 6.59
N ALA A 64 -14.17 6.01 7.30
CA ALA A 64 -15.26 5.03 7.11
C ALA A 64 -16.62 5.48 7.68
N LYS A 65 -16.73 6.66 8.32
CA LYS A 65 -17.96 7.11 9.00
C LYS A 65 -18.89 8.00 8.16
N THR A 66 -18.47 8.52 7.00
CA THR A 66 -19.22 9.60 6.32
C THR A 66 -19.84 9.22 4.97
N SER A 67 -19.78 7.96 4.53
CA SER A 67 -20.39 7.56 3.25
C SER A 67 -20.97 6.14 3.22
N LEU A 68 -21.71 5.73 4.25
CA LEU A 68 -22.73 4.70 4.10
C LEU A 68 -24.03 5.10 4.81
N SER A 69 -24.96 5.57 3.99
CA SER A 69 -26.39 5.62 4.31
C SER A 69 -26.83 4.22 4.76
N GLU A 70 -27.24 4.16 6.03
CA GLU A 70 -28.14 3.22 6.69
C GLU A 70 -28.35 1.87 6.00
N ASN A 71 -27.44 0.91 6.28
CA ASN A 71 -27.72 -0.52 6.57
C ASN A 71 -26.45 -1.42 6.57
N GLY A 72 -25.26 -0.86 6.87
CA GLY A 72 -24.01 -1.61 7.02
C GLY A 72 -23.73 -1.96 8.48
N MET A 73 -23.62 -3.25 8.80
CA MET A 73 -23.29 -3.71 10.16
C MET A 73 -21.95 -3.16 10.66
N ARG A 74 -21.96 -2.74 11.92
CA ARG A 74 -20.84 -2.25 12.74
C ARG A 74 -19.66 -3.23 12.70
N ASN A 75 -18.48 -2.74 12.31
CA ASN A 75 -17.21 -3.42 12.51
C ASN A 75 -16.90 -3.43 14.02
N ASN A 76 -17.11 -4.58 14.64
CA ASN A 76 -16.61 -4.90 15.98
C ASN A 76 -15.66 -6.08 15.83
N CYS A 77 -14.35 -5.87 15.85
CA CYS A 77 -13.37 -6.93 16.08
C CYS A 77 -13.27 -7.29 17.58
N VAL A 78 -14.41 -7.38 18.27
CA VAL A 78 -14.77 -8.42 19.25
C VAL A 78 -16.31 -8.54 19.17
N GLY A 79 -16.81 -9.04 18.05
CA GLY A 79 -18.23 -9.30 17.81
C GLY A 79 -18.47 -10.79 17.75
N LYS A 80 -19.00 -11.37 18.84
CA LYS A 80 -19.60 -12.72 18.85
C LYS A 80 -20.72 -12.76 17.82
N ASN A 81 -20.42 -13.04 16.53
CA ASN A 81 -21.35 -13.40 15.44
C ASN A 81 -20.70 -13.49 14.05
N LEU A 82 -19.39 -13.79 13.90
CA LEU A 82 -18.85 -14.25 12.61
C LEU A 82 -19.09 -15.75 12.41
N VAL A 83 -20.36 -16.15 12.48
CA VAL A 83 -20.83 -17.42 11.90
C VAL A 83 -21.85 -17.04 10.85
N ARG A 84 -21.37 -16.54 9.71
CA ARG A 84 -22.19 -16.52 8.50
C ARG A 84 -21.31 -16.62 7.27
N ASN A 85 -21.25 -17.85 6.78
CA ASN A 85 -20.60 -18.29 5.54
C ASN A 85 -19.08 -18.28 5.49
N CYS A 86 -18.45 -19.03 6.41
CA CYS A 86 -17.29 -19.82 6.01
C CYS A 86 -17.79 -20.84 4.99
N CYS A 87 -17.44 -20.67 3.71
CA CYS A 87 -17.80 -21.61 2.67
C CYS A 87 -17.34 -23.01 3.09
N ALA A 88 -18.27 -23.96 3.21
CA ALA A 88 -17.97 -25.31 3.72
C ALA A 88 -16.88 -26.03 2.90
N THR A 89 -16.66 -25.60 1.65
CA THR A 89 -15.61 -26.14 0.77
C THR A 89 -14.21 -25.65 1.11
N SER A 90 -14.03 -24.42 1.63
CA SER A 90 -12.70 -23.88 1.96
C SER A 90 -12.07 -24.59 3.16
N ALA A 91 -12.90 -25.05 4.11
CA ALA A 91 -12.46 -25.82 5.27
C ALA A 91 -11.81 -27.18 4.92
N LEU A 92 -11.94 -27.66 3.67
CA LEU A 92 -11.30 -28.89 3.21
C LEU A 92 -9.79 -28.74 2.97
N TYR A 93 -9.32 -27.50 2.77
CA TYR A 93 -7.95 -27.21 2.38
C TYR A 93 -7.20 -26.33 3.39
N THR A 94 -7.86 -25.89 4.46
CA THR A 94 -7.30 -24.97 5.45
C THR A 94 -7.57 -25.46 6.87
N PHE A 95 -6.60 -25.25 7.77
CA PHE A 95 -6.75 -25.61 9.18
C PHE A 95 -7.59 -24.59 9.97
N ASN A 96 -7.54 -23.32 9.57
CA ASN A 96 -8.24 -22.23 10.27
C ASN A 96 -8.80 -21.21 9.28
N ASN A 97 -10.11 -21.24 9.05
CA ASN A 97 -10.83 -20.29 8.18
C ASN A 97 -11.02 -18.90 8.80
N CYS A 98 -10.69 -18.73 10.07
CA CYS A 98 -10.78 -17.44 10.77
C CYS A 98 -9.40 -16.78 10.92
N PHE A 99 -8.33 -17.40 10.41
CA PHE A 99 -7.02 -16.78 10.38
C PHE A 99 -6.97 -15.73 9.28
N GLY A 100 -6.65 -14.49 9.64
CA GLY A 100 -6.57 -13.36 8.74
C GLY A 100 -5.57 -12.34 9.24
N TYR A 101 -5.22 -11.40 8.37
CA TYR A 101 -4.36 -10.28 8.72
C TYR A 101 -4.98 -9.46 9.86
N VAL A 102 -4.14 -9.08 10.82
CA VAL A 102 -4.48 -8.15 11.90
C VAL A 102 -3.52 -6.98 11.77
N ASP A 103 -4.07 -5.77 11.83
CA ASP A 103 -3.30 -4.56 11.57
C ASP A 103 -2.16 -4.36 12.59
N PHE A 104 -1.01 -3.90 12.10
CA PHE A 104 0.21 -3.73 12.88
C PHE A 104 0.00 -2.81 14.09
N VAL A 105 -0.80 -1.75 13.94
CA VAL A 105 -1.14 -0.85 15.06
C VAL A 105 -1.86 -1.61 16.16
N GLN A 106 -2.83 -2.44 15.79
CA GLN A 106 -3.56 -3.28 16.73
C GLN A 106 -2.60 -4.29 17.40
N CYS A 107 -1.72 -4.94 16.63
CA CYS A 107 -0.72 -5.85 17.18
C CYS A 107 0.32 -5.17 18.08
N SER A 108 0.66 -3.91 17.81
CA SER A 108 1.58 -3.11 18.62
C SER A 108 0.96 -2.74 19.97
N HIS A 109 -0.34 -2.42 20.00
CA HIS A 109 -1.08 -2.11 21.22
C HIS A 109 -1.20 -3.34 22.12
N ASP A 110 -1.45 -4.50 21.52
CA ASP A 110 -1.55 -5.78 22.21
C ASP A 110 -0.16 -6.38 22.58
N GLY A 111 0.94 -5.73 22.17
CA GLY A 111 2.31 -6.12 22.49
C GLY A 111 2.83 -7.35 21.74
N PHE A 112 2.14 -7.80 20.68
CA PHE A 112 2.47 -9.01 19.94
C PHE A 112 3.41 -8.78 18.74
N ALA A 113 3.46 -7.56 18.17
CA ALA A 113 4.28 -7.27 16.99
C ALA A 113 5.50 -6.41 17.33
N ARG A 114 6.70 -6.91 17.00
CA ARG A 114 7.95 -6.14 16.97
C ARG A 114 8.10 -5.52 15.59
N THR A 115 8.42 -4.23 15.51
CA THR A 115 8.85 -3.62 14.24
C THR A 115 10.17 -4.27 13.81
N HIS A 116 10.17 -4.96 12.68
CA HIS A 116 11.39 -5.51 12.09
C HIS A 116 12.07 -4.43 11.26
N LYS A 117 13.37 -4.26 11.44
CA LYS A 117 14.14 -3.35 10.57
C LYS A 117 14.46 -4.09 9.28
N ILE A 118 14.22 -3.47 8.13
CA ILE A 118 14.44 -4.10 6.81
C ILE A 118 15.89 -4.60 6.60
N HIS A 119 16.85 -3.99 7.29
CA HIS A 119 18.26 -4.40 7.23
C HIS A 119 18.61 -5.58 8.16
N GLU A 120 17.69 -6.03 9.04
CA GLU A 120 17.90 -7.24 9.86
C GLU A 120 17.79 -8.51 9.00
N PHE A 121 16.97 -8.46 7.93
CA PHE A 121 16.86 -9.53 6.95
C PHE A 121 16.32 -8.98 5.62
N SER A 122 17.17 -8.94 4.59
CA SER A 122 16.83 -8.44 3.26
C SER A 122 16.96 -9.55 2.22
N TRP A 123 16.24 -9.40 1.09
CA TRP A 123 16.39 -10.31 -0.04
C TRP A 123 17.82 -10.29 -0.58
N ASP A 124 18.39 -9.09 -0.76
CA ASP A 124 19.69 -8.90 -1.39
C ASP A 124 20.85 -9.46 -0.56
N ASP A 125 20.78 -9.35 0.77
CA ASP A 125 21.88 -9.75 1.66
C ASP A 125 21.78 -11.22 2.10
N GLN A 126 20.59 -11.70 2.46
CA GLN A 126 20.42 -13.05 3.02
C GLN A 126 19.41 -13.90 2.25
N GLY A 127 18.32 -13.31 1.77
CA GLY A 127 17.21 -14.05 1.18
C GLY A 127 17.60 -14.81 -0.10
N TYR A 128 18.30 -14.15 -1.02
CA TYR A 128 18.74 -14.76 -2.27
C TYR A 128 19.64 -15.96 -2.01
N SER A 129 20.73 -15.77 -1.27
CA SER A 129 21.70 -16.83 -0.97
C SER A 129 21.06 -18.03 -0.26
N CYS A 130 20.13 -17.77 0.68
CA CYS A 130 19.39 -18.82 1.37
C CYS A 130 18.54 -19.66 0.41
N VAL A 131 17.82 -19.03 -0.52
CA VAL A 131 17.03 -19.75 -1.53
C VAL A 131 17.95 -20.43 -2.54
N ASP A 132 19.07 -19.81 -2.90
CA ASP A 132 20.03 -20.32 -3.88
C ASP A 132 20.64 -21.66 -3.44
N GLU A 133 21.04 -21.75 -2.17
CA GLU A 133 21.57 -22.97 -1.57
C GLU A 133 20.57 -24.13 -1.58
N LEU A 134 19.26 -23.85 -1.50
CA LEU A 134 18.19 -24.85 -1.45
C LEU A 134 17.63 -25.18 -2.84
N TYR A 135 17.48 -24.17 -3.69
CA TYR A 135 16.87 -24.25 -5.01
C TYR A 135 17.32 -23.09 -5.92
N ASN A 136 18.56 -23.19 -6.39
CA ASN A 136 19.24 -22.22 -7.27
C ASN A 136 18.38 -21.63 -8.41
N GLU A 137 17.71 -22.46 -9.21
CA GLU A 137 16.88 -21.95 -10.32
C GLU A 137 15.73 -21.04 -9.86
N MET A 138 15.15 -21.33 -8.69
CA MET A 138 14.08 -20.49 -8.14
C MET A 138 14.60 -19.17 -7.57
N ALA A 139 15.79 -19.14 -6.99
CA ALA A 139 16.40 -17.90 -6.52
C ALA A 139 16.51 -16.89 -7.68
N ASP A 140 17.03 -17.34 -8.82
CA ASP A 140 17.13 -16.54 -10.04
C ASP A 140 15.78 -16.07 -10.59
N ILE A 141 14.77 -16.94 -10.60
CA ILE A 141 13.43 -16.58 -11.09
C ILE A 141 12.77 -15.55 -10.17
N LEU A 142 12.90 -15.71 -8.86
CA LEU A 142 12.34 -14.78 -7.88
C LEU A 142 13.04 -13.43 -7.96
N ASP A 143 14.36 -13.42 -8.01
CA ASP A 143 15.15 -12.19 -8.12
C ASP A 143 14.79 -11.38 -9.37
N LYS A 144 14.72 -12.05 -10.52
CA LYS A 144 14.28 -11.41 -11.78
C LYS A 144 12.87 -10.87 -11.68
N LYS A 145 11.95 -11.56 -11.00
CA LYS A 145 10.55 -11.10 -10.83
C LYS A 145 10.45 -9.90 -9.89
N MET A 146 11.14 -9.94 -8.74
CA MET A 146 11.16 -8.82 -7.80
C MET A 146 11.76 -7.57 -8.46
N THR A 147 12.92 -7.72 -9.11
CA THR A 147 13.58 -6.65 -9.86
C THR A 147 12.71 -6.11 -10.99
N LEU A 148 12.03 -6.97 -11.76
CA LEU A 148 11.12 -6.56 -12.82
C LEU A 148 9.96 -5.73 -12.25
N VAL A 149 9.28 -6.23 -11.22
CA VAL A 149 8.10 -5.57 -10.64
C VAL A 149 8.47 -4.21 -10.04
N GLN A 150 9.61 -4.11 -9.35
CA GLN A 150 10.06 -2.86 -8.75
C GLN A 150 10.39 -1.78 -9.80
N ASN A 151 10.96 -2.21 -10.94
CA ASN A 151 11.40 -1.30 -12.00
C ASN A 151 10.34 -1.06 -13.08
N LEU A 152 9.27 -1.83 -13.12
CA LEU A 152 8.23 -1.73 -14.14
C LEU A 152 7.62 -0.34 -14.15
N THR A 153 7.72 0.34 -15.29
CA THR A 153 7.13 1.65 -15.52
C THR A 153 6.91 1.88 -17.00
N TYR A 154 5.76 2.48 -17.34
CA TYR A 154 5.52 3.05 -18.66
C TYR A 154 5.90 4.54 -18.72
N SER A 155 6.44 5.08 -17.62
CA SER A 155 6.74 6.51 -17.44
C SER A 155 5.51 7.40 -17.65
N THR A 156 4.35 6.92 -17.23
CA THR A 156 3.07 7.62 -17.31
C THR A 156 2.42 7.74 -15.94
N MET A 157 1.63 8.79 -15.75
CA MET A 157 0.78 8.99 -14.57
C MET A 157 -0.52 9.67 -15.04
N GLY A 158 -1.65 8.97 -15.02
CA GLY A 158 -2.88 9.47 -15.64
C GLY A 158 -2.68 9.77 -17.13
N ALA A 159 -3.07 10.98 -17.57
CA ALA A 159 -2.85 11.46 -18.93
C ALA A 159 -1.42 12.00 -19.19
N TYR A 160 -0.58 12.10 -18.16
CA TYR A 160 0.78 12.63 -18.28
C TYR A 160 1.76 11.55 -18.73
N SER A 161 2.65 11.89 -19.67
CA SER A 161 3.72 11.04 -20.18
C SER A 161 5.09 11.63 -19.81
N ASP A 162 6.15 10.84 -19.98
CA ASP A 162 7.54 11.19 -19.63
C ASP A 162 7.73 11.55 -18.13
N VAL A 163 6.98 10.90 -17.25
CA VAL A 163 7.04 11.09 -15.80
C VAL A 163 7.90 10.03 -15.13
N ASP A 164 8.90 10.45 -14.34
CA ASP A 164 9.59 9.54 -13.43
C ASP A 164 8.71 9.21 -12.20
N THR A 165 8.13 8.01 -12.22
CA THR A 165 7.26 7.49 -11.16
C THR A 165 8.01 6.71 -10.07
N SER A 166 9.34 6.67 -10.08
CA SER A 166 10.14 5.88 -9.13
C SER A 166 9.81 6.14 -7.66
N LYS A 167 9.63 7.41 -7.28
CA LYS A 167 9.28 7.83 -5.92
C LYS A 167 7.92 7.29 -5.48
N TYR A 168 6.93 7.39 -6.36
CA TYR A 168 5.58 6.91 -6.11
C TYR A 168 5.55 5.38 -5.98
N ARG A 169 6.17 4.67 -6.92
CA ARG A 169 6.28 3.20 -6.86
C ARG A 169 7.02 2.73 -5.61
N ASN A 170 8.10 3.41 -5.23
CA ASN A 170 8.84 3.10 -4.01
C ASN A 170 8.00 3.35 -2.74
N ALA A 171 7.19 4.41 -2.71
CA ALA A 171 6.29 4.68 -1.59
C ALA A 171 5.24 3.57 -1.42
N ILE A 172 4.65 3.10 -2.52
CA ILE A 172 3.73 1.94 -2.49
C ILE A 172 4.44 0.69 -1.98
N TRP A 173 5.62 0.39 -2.53
CA TRP A 173 6.40 -0.78 -2.12
C TRP A 173 6.73 -0.75 -0.62
N MET A 174 7.21 0.39 -0.11
CA MET A 174 7.51 0.57 1.31
C MET A 174 6.28 0.52 2.21
N TYR A 175 5.14 1.05 1.75
CA TYR A 175 3.87 0.97 2.48
C TYR A 175 3.34 -0.47 2.58
N ILE A 176 3.40 -1.25 1.50
CA ILE A 176 3.02 -2.67 1.55
C ILE A 176 3.93 -3.44 2.50
N GLN A 177 5.24 -3.16 2.48
CA GLN A 177 6.19 -3.77 3.41
C GLN A 177 5.91 -3.37 4.87
N SER A 178 5.41 -2.15 5.13
CA SER A 178 5.09 -1.72 6.50
C SER A 178 3.86 -2.41 7.09
N LEU A 179 3.03 -3.06 6.26
CA LEU A 179 1.92 -3.87 6.75
C LEU A 179 2.36 -5.20 7.38
N TYR A 180 3.60 -5.67 7.16
CA TYR A 180 4.06 -7.00 7.58
C TYR A 180 5.35 -6.95 8.41
#